data_AF-A0A5C6RWN1-F1
#
_entry.id   AF-A0A5C6RWN1-F1
#
_cell.length_a   1.000
_cell.length_b   1.000
_cell.length_c   1.000
_cell.angle_alpha   90.00
_cell.angle_beta   90.00
_cell.angle_gamma   90.00
#
_symmetry.space_group_name_H-M   'P 1'
#
loop_
_entity.id
_entity.type
_entity.pdbx_description
1 polymer ?
#
loop_
_entity_poly.entity_id
_entity_poly.type
_entity_poly.pdbx_seq_one_letter_code
_entity_poly.pdbx_strand_id
1 'polypeptide(L)'
;MNCKSCQATLPEGARFCPQCGAPQPQLQGPVEPLLDLSGDLPEQLNGLFMSTLKRKLIEEQPGTAFEDYAELLYSSGFRDRLAQKYAHLSESLRLLQDSGTPAQRLNHKIEREMDELTDQFVIHFARALNTIDLPEAILRYQGPRSRTALPVGQAIFDYLHFSDQPKETVYTDFIQMPKTKLRNAGKSYLKTASRAERVLFICDQSLLGSCKEGFAMTEQGLYWKAQLQPPAHAHFAAAPTVAREKDWLLIDGHFFNANPTLNIRLMKLLRKLSTWLSTGA
;
A
#
# COMPACT_ATOMS: atom_id res chain seq x y z
N MET A 1 5.50 -34.73 4.52
CA MET A 1 6.59 -33.71 4.56
C MET A 1 7.06 -33.56 6.01
N ASN A 2 8.31 -33.14 6.27
CA ASN A 2 8.80 -32.94 7.64
C ASN A 2 8.88 -31.45 7.98
N CYS A 3 8.58 -31.10 9.22
CA CYS A 3 8.69 -29.72 9.71
C CYS A 3 10.14 -29.23 9.59
N LYS A 4 10.37 -28.10 8.91
CA LYS A 4 11.74 -27.56 8.79
C LYS A 4 12.34 -27.08 10.12
N SER A 5 11.51 -26.86 11.15
CA SER A 5 11.94 -26.40 12.47
C SER A 5 12.27 -27.54 13.42
N CYS A 6 11.40 -28.55 13.55
CA CYS A 6 11.58 -29.63 14.51
C CYS A 6 11.69 -31.03 13.89
N GLN A 7 11.70 -31.12 12.55
CA GLN A 7 11.79 -32.35 11.75
C GLN A 7 10.67 -33.38 11.96
N ALA A 8 9.65 -33.07 12.77
CA ALA A 8 8.48 -33.92 12.95
C ALA A 8 7.73 -34.15 11.62
N THR A 9 7.23 -35.37 11.42
CA THR A 9 6.39 -35.72 10.27
C THR A 9 5.08 -34.95 10.34
N LEU A 10 4.74 -34.25 9.25
CA LEU A 10 3.55 -33.41 9.18
C LEU A 10 2.39 -34.14 8.49
N PRO A 11 1.15 -33.98 8.99
CA PRO A 11 -0.05 -34.36 8.27
C PRO A 11 -0.15 -33.61 6.93
N GLU A 12 -0.80 -34.23 5.95
CA GLU A 12 -1.07 -33.60 4.66
C GLU A 12 -1.94 -32.33 4.85
N GLY A 13 -1.53 -31.21 4.24
CA GLY A 13 -2.23 -29.92 4.37
C GLY A 13 -2.07 -29.18 5.72
N ALA A 14 -1.20 -29.65 6.63
CA ALA A 14 -1.00 -29.01 7.93
C ALA A 14 -0.50 -27.55 7.78
N ARG A 15 -1.29 -26.57 8.23
CA ARG A 15 -0.92 -25.14 8.24
C ARG A 15 0.13 -24.79 9.30
N PHE A 16 0.17 -25.57 10.37
CA PHE A 16 1.12 -25.44 11.48
C PHE A 16 1.63 -26.82 11.87
N CYS A 17 2.86 -26.89 12.38
CA CYS A 17 3.40 -28.13 12.91
C CYS A 17 2.69 -28.49 14.22
N PRO A 18 2.08 -29.68 14.34
CA PRO A 18 1.38 -30.07 15.56
C PRO A 18 2.32 -30.27 16.75
N GLN A 19 3.63 -30.40 16.49
CA GLN A 19 4.62 -30.68 17.54
C GLN A 19 5.35 -29.43 18.06
N CYS A 20 5.62 -28.44 17.20
CA CYS A 20 6.32 -27.21 17.63
C CYS A 20 5.56 -25.91 17.33
N GLY A 21 4.38 -25.97 16.73
CA GLY A 21 3.59 -24.81 16.36
C GLY A 21 4.14 -24.01 15.17
N ALA A 22 5.28 -24.39 14.59
CA ALA A 22 5.88 -23.64 13.48
C ALA A 22 4.94 -23.62 12.25
N PRO A 23 4.67 -22.44 11.65
CA PRO A 23 3.87 -22.34 10.43
C PRO A 23 4.54 -23.14 9.31
N GLN A 24 3.74 -23.88 8.55
CA GLN A 24 4.23 -24.62 7.39
C GLN A 24 3.98 -23.81 6.13
N PRO A 25 4.91 -23.85 5.15
CA PRO A 25 4.66 -23.29 3.84
C PRO A 25 3.42 -23.96 3.27
N GLN A 26 2.33 -23.20 3.11
CA GLN A 26 1.18 -23.71 2.40
C GLN A 26 1.64 -24.00 0.98
N LEU A 27 1.46 -25.24 0.51
CA LEU A 27 1.45 -25.52 -0.92
C LEU A 27 0.31 -24.67 -1.48
N GLN A 28 0.63 -23.46 -1.95
CA GLN A 28 -0.28 -22.70 -2.78
C GLN A 28 -0.57 -23.60 -3.97
N GLY A 29 -1.85 -23.97 -4.15
CA GLY A 29 -2.28 -24.73 -5.32
C GLY A 29 -1.85 -24.02 -6.61
N PRO A 30 -2.00 -24.69 -7.77
CA PRO A 30 -1.74 -24.02 -9.04
C PRO A 30 -2.51 -22.70 -9.08
N VAL A 31 -1.80 -21.59 -9.24
CA VAL A 31 -2.42 -20.27 -9.31
C VAL A 31 -3.07 -20.17 -10.68
N GLU A 32 -4.39 -20.00 -10.69
CA GLU A 32 -5.16 -19.86 -11.92
C GLU A 32 -4.83 -18.52 -12.60
N PRO A 33 -4.69 -18.50 -13.94
CA PRO A 33 -4.58 -17.26 -14.69
C PRO A 33 -5.80 -16.36 -14.46
N LEU A 34 -5.57 -15.06 -14.27
CA LEU A 34 -6.66 -14.06 -14.16
C LEU A 34 -7.41 -13.85 -15.48
N LEU A 35 -6.77 -14.17 -16.60
CA LEU A 35 -7.25 -13.92 -17.96
C LEU A 35 -7.12 -15.17 -18.80
N ASP A 36 -8.11 -15.43 -19.65
CA ASP A 36 -7.96 -16.32 -20.78
C ASP A 36 -7.23 -15.58 -21.91
N LEU A 37 -5.93 -15.89 -22.05
CA LEU A 37 -5.04 -15.26 -23.03
C LEU A 37 -5.36 -15.66 -24.49
N SER A 38 -6.16 -16.71 -24.70
CA SER A 38 -6.66 -17.13 -26.01
C SER A 38 -7.93 -16.37 -26.45
N GLY A 39 -8.65 -15.79 -25.50
CA GLY A 39 -9.89 -15.05 -25.73
C GLY A 39 -9.70 -13.57 -26.12
N ASP A 40 -10.79 -12.81 -26.02
CA ASP A 40 -10.80 -11.36 -26.19
C ASP A 40 -10.17 -10.69 -24.96
N LEU A 41 -8.87 -10.37 -25.07
CA LEU A 41 -8.13 -9.75 -23.97
C LEU A 41 -8.56 -8.30 -23.69
N PRO A 42 -8.76 -7.42 -24.69
CA PRO A 42 -9.30 -6.09 -24.45
C PRO A 42 -10.60 -6.08 -23.63
N GLU A 43 -11.55 -6.95 -23.93
CA GLU A 43 -12.81 -7.04 -23.18
C GLU A 43 -12.58 -7.48 -21.73
N GLN A 44 -11.79 -8.54 -21.52
CA GLN A 44 -11.49 -9.04 -20.18
C GLN A 44 -10.69 -8.01 -19.34
N LEU A 45 -9.72 -7.33 -19.96
CA LEU A 45 -8.94 -6.27 -19.31
C LEU A 45 -9.84 -5.09 -18.91
N ASN A 46 -10.81 -4.72 -19.74
CA ASN A 46 -11.81 -3.72 -19.38
C ASN A 46 -12.64 -4.17 -18.16
N GLY A 47 -13.07 -5.44 -18.13
CA GLY A 47 -13.76 -6.01 -16.97
C GLY A 47 -12.93 -5.96 -15.68
N LEU A 48 -11.64 -6.29 -15.76
CA LEU A 48 -10.69 -6.20 -14.64
C LEU A 48 -10.45 -4.75 -14.20
N PHE A 49 -10.33 -3.82 -15.14
CA PHE A 49 -10.19 -2.41 -14.81
C PHE A 49 -11.43 -1.88 -14.08
N MET A 50 -12.64 -2.17 -14.57
CA MET A 50 -13.88 -1.70 -13.93
C MET A 50 -14.07 -2.28 -12.53
N SER A 51 -13.73 -3.55 -12.32
CA SER A 51 -13.76 -4.15 -10.98
C SER A 51 -12.70 -3.56 -10.05
N THR A 52 -11.50 -3.29 -10.56
CA THR A 52 -10.41 -2.63 -9.82
C THR A 52 -10.79 -1.20 -9.43
N LEU A 53 -11.35 -0.43 -10.36
CA LEU A 53 -11.89 0.91 -10.13
C LEU A 53 -12.92 0.89 -9.02
N LYS A 54 -13.96 0.05 -9.15
CA LYS A 54 -15.02 -0.07 -8.13
C LYS A 54 -14.45 -0.37 -6.74
N ARG A 55 -13.54 -1.36 -6.64
CA ARG A 55 -12.88 -1.72 -5.38
C ARG A 55 -12.13 -0.53 -4.78
N LYS A 56 -11.32 0.17 -5.58
CA LYS A 56 -10.52 1.31 -5.11
C LYS A 56 -11.37 2.50 -4.73
N LEU A 57 -12.49 2.77 -5.41
CA LEU A 57 -13.38 3.85 -5.00
C LEU A 57 -14.01 3.59 -3.62
N ILE A 58 -14.48 2.36 -3.38
CA ILE A 58 -15.00 1.97 -2.05
C ILE A 58 -13.95 2.19 -0.95
N GLU A 59 -12.69 1.85 -1.25
CA GLU A 59 -11.61 1.85 -0.28
C GLU A 59 -10.89 3.21 -0.13
N GLU A 60 -10.81 4.02 -1.17
CA GLU A 60 -10.01 5.24 -1.24
C GLU A 60 -10.86 6.51 -1.39
N GLN A 61 -12.13 6.40 -1.82
CA GLN A 61 -13.04 7.52 -2.08
C GLN A 61 -14.39 7.29 -1.36
N PRO A 62 -14.39 7.29 -0.01
CA PRO A 62 -15.61 7.02 0.75
C PRO A 62 -16.70 8.04 0.41
N GLY A 63 -17.93 7.55 0.24
CA GLY A 63 -19.10 8.38 -0.01
C GLY A 63 -19.33 8.77 -1.48
N THR A 64 -18.47 8.35 -2.40
CA THR A 64 -18.69 8.58 -3.84
C THR A 64 -19.51 7.47 -4.50
N ALA A 65 -20.26 7.79 -5.56
CA ALA A 65 -20.96 6.81 -6.37
C ALA A 65 -20.06 6.29 -7.50
N PHE A 66 -20.07 4.97 -7.74
CA PHE A 66 -19.26 4.36 -8.81
C PHE A 66 -19.74 4.81 -10.20
N GLU A 67 -21.04 5.04 -10.33
CA GLU A 67 -21.72 5.41 -11.55
C GLU A 67 -21.20 6.73 -12.12
N ASP A 68 -20.93 7.73 -11.26
CA ASP A 68 -20.37 9.02 -11.66
C ASP A 68 -18.97 8.87 -12.29
N TYR A 69 -18.15 7.98 -11.73
CA TYR A 69 -16.82 7.68 -12.27
C TYR A 69 -16.90 6.89 -13.57
N ALA A 70 -17.85 5.96 -13.67
CA ALA A 70 -18.08 5.22 -14.90
C ALA A 70 -18.55 6.14 -16.03
N GLU A 71 -19.47 7.08 -15.76
CA GLU A 71 -19.89 8.09 -16.74
C GLU A 71 -18.73 9.00 -17.17
N LEU A 72 -17.94 9.47 -16.20
CA LEU A 72 -16.76 10.29 -16.48
C LEU A 72 -15.72 9.55 -17.32
N LEU A 73 -15.55 8.24 -17.13
CA LEU A 73 -14.66 7.43 -17.94
C LEU A 73 -15.02 7.50 -19.44
N TYR A 74 -16.31 7.51 -19.77
CA TYR A 74 -16.79 7.62 -21.15
C TYR A 74 -16.65 9.04 -21.71
N SER A 75 -16.81 10.08 -20.89
CA SER A 75 -16.78 11.48 -21.34
C SER A 75 -15.40 12.15 -21.29
N SER A 76 -14.44 11.60 -20.53
CA SER A 76 -13.14 12.23 -20.26
C SER A 76 -12.04 11.97 -21.30
N GLY A 77 -12.31 11.14 -22.31
CA GLY A 77 -11.30 10.69 -23.28
C GLY A 77 -10.28 9.67 -22.74
N PHE A 78 -10.35 9.31 -21.45
CA PHE A 78 -9.46 8.30 -20.87
C PHE A 78 -9.67 6.90 -21.47
N ARG A 79 -10.86 6.62 -22.00
CA ARG A 79 -11.18 5.37 -22.70
C ARG A 79 -10.24 5.10 -23.88
N ASP A 80 -9.84 6.12 -24.64
CA ASP A 80 -8.92 5.94 -25.77
C ASP A 80 -7.53 5.52 -25.28
N ARG A 81 -7.10 6.10 -24.15
CA ARG A 81 -5.86 5.70 -23.47
C ARG A 81 -5.94 4.26 -22.95
N LEU A 82 -7.07 3.85 -22.39
CA LEU A 82 -7.29 2.44 -22.00
C LEU A 82 -7.20 1.51 -23.20
N ALA A 83 -7.85 1.83 -24.32
CA ALA A 83 -7.81 1.00 -25.53
C ALA A 83 -6.37 0.80 -26.03
N GLN A 84 -5.57 1.87 -26.09
CA GLN A 84 -4.16 1.79 -26.45
C GLN A 84 -3.35 0.93 -25.47
N LYS A 85 -3.59 1.11 -24.17
CA LYS A 85 -2.90 0.34 -23.11
C LYS A 85 -3.28 -1.14 -23.13
N TYR A 86 -4.55 -1.47 -23.38
CA TYR A 86 -5.01 -2.86 -23.49
C TYR A 86 -4.43 -3.56 -24.71
N ALA A 87 -4.36 -2.88 -25.86
CA ALA A 87 -3.72 -3.44 -27.05
C ALA A 87 -2.26 -3.82 -26.75
N HIS A 88 -1.49 -2.88 -26.19
CA HIS A 88 -0.08 -3.10 -25.87
C HIS A 88 0.13 -4.14 -24.76
N LEU A 89 -0.75 -4.16 -23.74
CA LEU A 89 -0.68 -5.16 -22.68
C LEU A 89 -1.04 -6.56 -23.19
N SER A 90 -2.03 -6.68 -24.07
CA SER A 90 -2.45 -7.96 -24.66
C SER A 90 -1.30 -8.61 -25.44
N GLU A 91 -0.62 -7.85 -26.29
CA GLU A 91 0.56 -8.31 -27.01
C GLU A 91 1.67 -8.75 -26.05
N SER A 92 1.97 -7.92 -25.04
CA SER A 92 2.99 -8.24 -24.03
C SER A 92 2.66 -9.51 -23.23
N LEU A 93 1.40 -9.76 -22.89
CA LEU A 93 0.98 -10.94 -22.13
C LEU A 93 1.11 -12.22 -22.95
N ARG A 94 0.73 -12.18 -24.23
CA ARG A 94 0.88 -13.33 -25.14
C ARG A 94 2.34 -13.71 -25.33
N LEU A 95 3.21 -12.73 -25.57
CA LEU A 95 4.66 -12.95 -25.65
C LEU A 95 5.23 -13.59 -24.37
N LEU A 96 4.79 -13.13 -23.19
CA LEU A 96 5.23 -13.70 -21.92
C LEU A 96 4.70 -15.13 -21.73
N GLN A 97 3.46 -15.42 -22.12
CA GLN A 97 2.91 -16.78 -22.06
C GLN A 97 3.68 -17.73 -22.99
N ASP A 98 3.95 -17.31 -24.22
CA ASP A 98 4.71 -18.11 -25.21
C ASP A 98 6.14 -18.40 -24.71
N SER A 99 6.72 -17.48 -23.93
CA SER A 99 8.01 -17.71 -23.26
C SER A 99 7.94 -18.64 -22.03
N GLY A 100 6.77 -19.19 -21.71
CA GLY A 100 6.55 -20.07 -20.56
C GLY A 100 6.50 -19.35 -19.21
N THR A 101 6.16 -18.05 -19.20
CA THR A 101 6.07 -17.29 -17.95
C THR A 101 4.96 -17.87 -17.05
N PRO A 102 5.24 -18.15 -15.76
CA PRO A 102 4.24 -18.67 -14.83
C PRO A 102 3.03 -17.74 -14.65
N ALA A 103 1.84 -18.32 -14.48
CA ALA A 103 0.58 -17.58 -14.28
C ALA A 103 0.67 -16.55 -13.14
N GLN A 104 1.39 -16.86 -12.06
CA GLN A 104 1.63 -15.94 -10.94
C GLN A 104 2.29 -14.63 -11.39
N ARG A 105 3.30 -14.72 -12.27
CA ARG A 105 4.01 -13.54 -12.76
C ARG A 105 3.17 -12.74 -13.75
N LEU A 106 2.35 -13.43 -14.55
CA LEU A 106 1.38 -12.80 -15.45
C LEU A 106 0.32 -12.04 -14.64
N ASN A 107 -0.29 -12.69 -13.65
CA ASN A 107 -1.28 -12.09 -12.76
C ASN A 107 -0.73 -10.85 -12.06
N HIS A 108 0.47 -10.94 -11.47
CA HIS A 108 1.09 -9.79 -10.81
C HIS A 108 1.34 -8.62 -11.77
N LYS A 109 1.72 -8.90 -13.03
CA LYS A 109 1.83 -7.87 -14.06
C LYS A 109 0.46 -7.25 -14.35
N ILE A 110 -0.58 -8.05 -14.58
CA ILE A 110 -1.94 -7.57 -14.87
C ILE A 110 -2.46 -6.68 -13.74
N GLU A 111 -2.42 -7.17 -12.50
CA GLU A 111 -2.89 -6.44 -11.31
C GLU A 111 -2.19 -5.09 -11.17
N ARG A 112 -0.85 -5.07 -11.32
CA ARG A 112 -0.08 -3.82 -11.28
C ARG A 112 -0.54 -2.84 -12.34
N GLU A 113 -0.66 -3.27 -13.60
CA GLU A 113 -1.09 -2.37 -14.68
C GLU A 113 -2.52 -1.85 -14.43
N MET A 114 -3.44 -2.68 -13.94
CA MET A 114 -4.81 -2.25 -13.61
C MET A 114 -4.82 -1.23 -12.46
N ASP A 115 -4.05 -1.50 -11.39
CA ASP A 115 -3.93 -0.58 -10.27
C ASP A 115 -3.36 0.78 -10.69
N GLU A 116 -2.34 0.77 -11.56
CA GLU A 116 -1.68 1.99 -12.06
C GLU A 116 -2.57 2.80 -13.00
N LEU A 117 -3.28 2.15 -13.92
CA LEU A 117 -4.26 2.81 -14.79
C LEU A 117 -5.41 3.41 -13.97
N THR A 118 -5.86 2.70 -12.94
CA THR A 118 -6.91 3.19 -12.05
C THR A 118 -6.45 4.43 -11.28
N ASP A 119 -5.23 4.42 -10.74
CA ASP A 119 -4.65 5.59 -10.07
C ASP A 119 -4.53 6.79 -11.02
N GLN A 120 -4.08 6.57 -12.26
CA GLN A 120 -3.99 7.62 -13.27
C GLN A 120 -5.36 8.24 -13.57
N PHE A 121 -6.40 7.41 -13.72
CA PHE A 121 -7.77 7.88 -13.95
C PHE A 121 -8.27 8.70 -12.76
N VAL A 122 -8.21 8.15 -11.55
CA VAL A 122 -8.73 8.77 -10.34
C VAL A 122 -8.04 10.11 -10.06
N ILE A 123 -6.72 10.20 -10.27
CA ILE A 123 -5.92 11.37 -9.92
C ILE A 123 -6.00 12.46 -10.99
N HIS A 124 -5.91 12.12 -12.27
CA HIS A 124 -5.86 13.13 -13.34
C HIS A 124 -7.22 13.50 -13.92
N PHE A 125 -8.15 12.54 -14.00
CA PHE A 125 -9.41 12.74 -14.71
C PHE A 125 -10.57 12.90 -13.73
N ALA A 126 -10.61 12.12 -12.66
CA ALA A 126 -11.72 12.11 -11.70
C ALA A 126 -11.53 13.03 -10.48
N ARG A 127 -10.59 13.97 -10.52
CA ARG A 127 -10.27 14.83 -9.36
C ARG A 127 -11.48 15.56 -8.80
N ALA A 128 -12.39 16.01 -9.67
CA ALA A 128 -13.61 16.73 -9.26
C ALA A 128 -14.63 15.85 -8.52
N LEU A 129 -14.55 14.52 -8.65
CA LEU A 129 -15.42 13.57 -7.98
C LEU A 129 -14.85 13.06 -6.65
N ASN A 130 -13.54 13.19 -6.46
CA ASN A 130 -12.84 12.61 -5.30
C ASN A 130 -13.22 13.30 -4.00
N THR A 131 -13.55 12.49 -2.98
CA THR A 131 -13.68 12.97 -1.60
C THR A 131 -12.32 13.08 -0.90
N ILE A 132 -11.31 12.36 -1.41
CA ILE A 132 -9.95 12.34 -0.90
C ILE A 132 -8.99 12.73 -2.02
N ASP A 133 -8.33 13.89 -1.88
CA ASP A 133 -7.31 14.33 -2.84
C ASP A 133 -6.08 13.41 -2.72
N LEU A 134 -5.80 12.66 -3.76
CA LEU A 134 -4.60 11.83 -3.87
C LEU A 134 -3.52 12.65 -4.61
N PRO A 135 -2.33 12.87 -4.02
CA PRO A 135 -1.35 13.76 -4.62
C PRO A 135 -0.84 13.23 -5.96
N GLU A 136 -0.82 14.07 -6.99
CA GLU A 136 -0.31 13.70 -8.32
C GLU A 136 1.13 13.18 -8.29
N ALA A 137 1.93 13.70 -7.35
CA ALA A 137 3.31 13.26 -7.14
C ALA A 137 3.42 11.75 -6.97
N ILE A 138 2.40 11.06 -6.42
CA ILE A 138 2.47 9.61 -6.21
C ILE A 138 2.52 8.81 -7.51
N LEU A 139 2.05 9.36 -8.64
CA LEU A 139 2.06 8.69 -9.93
C LEU A 139 3.47 8.45 -10.47
N ARG A 140 4.47 9.23 -10.04
CA ARG A 140 5.87 9.00 -10.43
C ARG A 140 6.34 7.61 -10.02
N TYR A 141 5.74 7.03 -8.98
CA TYR A 141 6.08 5.74 -8.37
C TYR A 141 5.50 4.52 -9.09
N GLN A 142 4.85 4.73 -10.23
CA GLN A 142 4.34 3.67 -11.11
C GLN A 142 5.44 3.09 -12.02
N GLY A 143 5.17 1.92 -12.60
CA GLY A 143 6.00 1.25 -13.57
C GLY A 143 7.06 0.29 -12.99
N PRO A 144 7.72 -0.48 -13.87
CA PRO A 144 8.80 -1.37 -13.49
C PRO A 144 10.04 -0.54 -13.12
N ARG A 145 10.38 -0.50 -11.82
CA ARG A 145 11.53 0.28 -11.34
C ARG A 145 12.75 -0.58 -11.06
N SER A 146 13.91 -0.06 -11.47
CA SER A 146 15.23 -0.56 -11.07
C SER A 146 15.40 -0.41 -9.56
N ARG A 147 15.90 -1.46 -8.91
CA ARG A 147 16.05 -1.63 -7.45
C ARG A 147 17.12 -0.71 -6.83
N THR A 148 17.78 0.11 -7.63
CA THR A 148 18.89 0.97 -7.20
C THR A 148 18.36 2.33 -6.77
N ALA A 149 18.34 2.55 -5.45
CA ALA A 149 18.02 3.80 -4.75
C ALA A 149 16.58 4.31 -4.91
N LEU A 150 15.60 3.54 -4.41
CA LEU A 150 14.27 4.10 -4.16
C LEU A 150 14.37 5.12 -3.01
N PRO A 151 14.01 6.40 -3.23
CA PRO A 151 14.03 7.39 -2.15
C PRO A 151 12.79 7.19 -1.27
N VAL A 152 12.81 6.16 -0.42
CA VAL A 152 11.69 5.82 0.50
C VAL A 152 11.23 7.06 1.26
N GLY A 153 12.16 7.88 1.73
CA GLY A 153 11.84 9.15 2.38
C GLY A 153 11.03 10.10 1.49
N GLN A 154 11.40 10.27 0.21
CA GLN A 154 10.63 11.11 -0.71
C GLN A 154 9.26 10.52 -0.99
N ALA A 155 9.15 9.19 -1.16
CA ALA A 155 7.87 8.53 -1.34
C ALA A 155 6.94 8.76 -0.14
N ILE A 156 7.47 8.67 1.07
CA ILE A 156 6.70 8.96 2.28
C ILE A 156 6.11 10.38 2.24
N PHE A 157 6.91 11.40 1.91
CA PHE A 157 6.41 12.77 1.83
C PHE A 157 5.47 13.03 0.65
N ASP A 158 5.75 12.45 -0.52
CA ASP A 158 4.91 12.60 -1.72
C ASP A 158 3.54 11.95 -1.52
N TYR A 159 3.45 10.82 -0.81
CA TYR A 159 2.18 10.15 -0.50
C TYR A 159 1.40 10.86 0.60
N LEU A 160 2.03 11.18 1.74
CA LEU A 160 1.32 11.77 2.87
C LEU A 160 0.94 13.23 2.60
N HIS A 161 1.79 13.94 1.87
CA HIS A 161 1.58 15.30 1.38
C HIS A 161 1.06 16.25 2.47
N PHE A 162 1.84 16.40 3.55
CA PHE A 162 1.42 17.16 4.74
C PHE A 162 1.12 18.64 4.49
N SER A 163 1.55 19.22 3.37
CA SER A 163 1.30 20.62 3.00
C SER A 163 -0.19 20.98 2.93
N ASP A 164 -1.06 20.02 2.65
CA ASP A 164 -2.52 20.22 2.64
C ASP A 164 -3.22 19.65 3.89
N GLN A 165 -2.46 19.30 4.93
CA GLN A 165 -2.94 18.76 6.20
C GLN A 165 -2.68 19.73 7.37
N PRO A 166 -3.22 20.98 7.34
CA PRO A 166 -2.84 22.02 8.30
C PRO A 166 -3.25 21.73 9.75
N LYS A 167 -4.13 20.73 9.97
CA LYS A 167 -4.57 20.31 11.31
C LYS A 167 -3.56 19.41 12.02
N GLU A 168 -2.62 18.83 11.27
CA GLU A 168 -1.64 17.90 11.82
C GLU A 168 -0.40 18.66 12.24
N THR A 169 0.06 18.42 13.48
CA THR A 169 1.30 19.02 13.97
C THR A 169 2.47 18.11 13.63
N VAL A 170 3.14 18.39 12.51
CA VAL A 170 4.24 17.58 11.97
C VAL A 170 5.58 18.29 12.15
N TYR A 171 6.52 17.62 12.80
CA TYR A 171 7.91 18.07 12.95
C TYR A 171 8.79 17.32 11.96
N THR A 172 9.45 18.07 11.07
CA THR A 172 10.47 17.60 10.14
C THR A 172 11.86 18.18 10.44
N ASP A 173 11.91 19.35 11.09
CA ASP A 173 13.13 19.96 11.62
C ASP A 173 13.28 19.65 13.12
N PHE A 174 14.10 18.64 13.42
CA PHE A 174 14.37 18.21 14.79
C PHE A 174 15.31 19.13 15.57
N ILE A 175 15.99 20.06 14.89
CA ILE A 175 16.82 21.08 15.56
C ILE A 175 15.89 22.10 16.22
N GLN A 176 14.80 22.46 15.53
CA GLN A 176 13.79 23.41 16.02
C GLN A 176 12.72 22.74 16.89
N MET A 177 12.55 21.42 16.80
CA MET A 177 11.57 20.69 17.62
C MET A 177 11.86 20.85 19.13
N PRO A 178 10.86 21.17 19.98
CA PRO A 178 11.06 21.27 21.41
C PRO A 178 11.63 19.97 22.01
N LYS A 179 12.75 20.08 22.74
CA LYS A 179 13.47 18.93 23.33
C LYS A 179 12.56 18.02 24.18
N THR A 180 11.59 18.61 24.89
CA THR A 180 10.62 17.87 25.70
C THR A 180 9.70 17.00 24.85
N LYS A 181 9.21 17.50 23.72
CA LYS A 181 8.37 16.74 22.77
C LYS A 181 9.15 15.60 22.14
N LEU A 182 10.37 15.87 21.65
CA LEU A 182 11.23 14.84 21.06
C LEU A 182 11.52 13.71 22.07
N ARG A 183 11.83 14.08 23.32
CA ARG A 183 12.03 13.13 24.42
C ARG A 183 10.75 12.33 24.72
N ASN A 184 9.58 12.95 24.67
CA ASN A 184 8.32 12.28 24.92
C ASN A 184 8.00 11.26 23.82
N ALA A 185 8.18 11.62 22.55
CA ALA A 185 8.00 10.70 21.43
C ALA A 185 8.93 9.48 21.55
N GLY A 186 10.23 9.72 21.78
CA GLY A 186 11.22 8.65 21.94
C GLY A 186 10.98 7.72 23.14
N LYS A 187 10.43 8.26 24.24
CA LYS A 187 10.03 7.43 25.40
C LYS A 187 8.75 6.65 25.17
N SER A 188 7.83 7.21 24.37
CA SER A 188 6.45 6.73 24.30
C SER A 188 6.22 5.74 23.16
N TYR A 189 6.68 6.02 21.94
CA TYR A 189 6.38 5.20 20.77
C TYR A 189 7.50 5.11 19.73
N LEU A 190 8.37 6.11 19.61
CA LEU A 190 9.46 6.13 18.63
C LEU A 190 10.68 5.35 19.16
N LYS A 191 10.55 4.03 19.20
CA LYS A 191 11.62 3.11 19.59
C LYS A 191 12.20 2.45 18.34
N THR A 192 13.16 3.12 17.70
CA THR A 192 13.84 2.61 16.51
C THR A 192 14.68 1.37 16.84
N ALA A 193 14.83 0.47 15.86
CA ALA A 193 15.61 -0.75 16.05
C ALA A 193 17.12 -0.45 16.09
N SER A 194 17.53 0.61 15.41
CA SER A 194 18.92 1.10 15.37
C SER A 194 18.98 2.59 15.67
N ARG A 195 20.08 3.03 16.30
CA ARG A 195 20.40 4.45 16.46
C ARG A 195 20.77 5.14 15.14
N ALA A 196 21.12 4.37 14.12
CA ALA A 196 21.42 4.87 12.78
C ALA A 196 20.15 5.03 11.91
N GLU A 197 19.00 4.56 12.40
CA GLU A 197 17.74 4.69 11.67
C GLU A 197 17.30 6.15 11.63
N ARG A 198 17.24 6.71 10.42
CA ARG A 198 16.91 8.11 10.20
C ARG A 198 15.40 8.34 10.35
N VAL A 199 15.04 9.12 11.37
CA VAL A 199 13.66 9.63 11.54
C VAL A 199 13.41 10.71 10.50
N LEU A 200 12.28 10.59 9.79
CA LEU A 200 11.90 11.52 8.72
C LEU A 200 10.98 12.62 9.25
N PHE A 201 10.00 12.24 10.06
CA PHE A 201 9.10 13.18 10.72
C PHE A 201 8.53 12.59 12.01
N ILE A 202 8.00 13.46 12.86
CA ILE A 202 7.17 13.11 14.02
C ILE A 202 5.87 13.91 13.94
N CYS A 203 4.72 13.24 13.97
CA CYS A 203 3.39 13.85 14.05
C CYS A 203 2.85 13.73 15.48
N ASP A 204 2.53 14.87 16.10
CA ASP A 204 1.99 14.96 17.46
C ASP A 204 0.46 14.95 17.42
N GLN A 205 -0.14 13.94 18.05
CA GLN A 205 -1.61 13.78 18.17
C GLN A 205 -2.08 13.77 19.63
N SER A 206 -1.22 14.21 20.55
CA SER A 206 -1.61 14.42 21.95
C SER A 206 -2.62 15.56 22.04
N LEU A 207 -3.69 15.40 22.83
CA LEU A 207 -4.72 16.44 23.05
C LEU A 207 -4.13 17.78 23.54
N LEU A 208 -3.06 17.72 24.34
CA LEU A 208 -2.36 18.89 24.88
C LEU A 208 -1.04 19.18 24.15
N GLY A 209 -0.81 18.57 22.98
CA GLY A 209 0.44 18.73 22.23
C GLY A 209 1.69 18.27 22.98
N SER A 210 1.57 17.21 23.78
CA SER A 210 2.70 16.69 24.57
C SER A 210 3.64 15.78 23.77
N CYS A 211 3.23 15.32 22.58
CA CYS A 211 3.94 14.36 21.75
C CYS A 211 4.15 12.98 22.42
N LYS A 212 3.25 12.60 23.34
CA LYS A 212 3.22 11.25 23.93
C LYS A 212 2.33 10.29 23.15
N GLU A 213 1.45 10.83 22.32
CA GLU A 213 0.61 10.14 21.36
C GLU A 213 0.86 10.76 19.98
N GLY A 214 0.70 9.95 18.94
CA GLY A 214 1.03 10.35 17.58
C GLY A 214 1.69 9.23 16.80
N PHE A 215 2.32 9.59 15.68
CA PHE A 215 3.05 8.66 14.85
C PHE A 215 4.30 9.30 14.26
N ALA A 216 5.24 8.49 13.84
CA ALA A 216 6.49 8.90 13.24
C ALA A 216 6.89 7.86 12.19
N MET A 217 7.52 8.31 11.12
CA MET A 217 8.10 7.40 10.13
C MET A 217 9.59 7.64 10.02
N THR A 218 10.28 6.54 9.77
CA THR A 218 11.68 6.49 9.43
C THR A 218 11.82 5.97 7.99
N GLU A 219 13.04 5.74 7.55
CA GLU A 219 13.29 5.02 6.30
C GLU A 219 12.95 3.52 6.35
N GLN A 220 12.72 2.96 7.54
CA GLN A 220 12.54 1.52 7.74
C GLN A 220 11.16 1.14 8.28
N GLY A 221 10.44 2.06 8.94
CA GLY A 221 9.16 1.72 9.55
C GLY A 221 8.29 2.90 9.97
N LEU A 222 7.07 2.55 10.34
CA LEU A 222 6.08 3.40 10.99
C LEU A 222 6.05 3.05 12.48
N TYR A 223 6.06 4.06 13.34
CA TYR A 223 5.99 3.94 14.79
C TYR A 223 4.85 4.81 15.29
N TRP A 224 3.96 4.29 16.15
CA TRP A 224 2.83 5.10 16.62
C TRP A 224 2.32 4.68 17.98
N LYS A 225 1.52 5.57 18.57
CA LYS A 225 0.71 5.29 19.74
C LYS A 225 -0.56 6.13 19.68
N ALA A 226 -1.68 5.45 19.52
CA ALA A 226 -3.00 6.05 19.63
C ALA A 226 -3.40 6.29 21.10
N GLN A 227 -4.40 7.13 21.33
CA GLN A 227 -4.92 7.39 22.67
C GLN A 227 -5.45 6.10 23.31
N LEU A 228 -5.07 5.88 24.58
CA LEU A 228 -5.44 4.68 25.35
C LEU A 228 -4.98 3.34 24.75
N GLN A 229 -4.11 3.37 23.74
CA GLN A 229 -3.52 2.18 23.13
C GLN A 229 -2.05 2.03 23.55
N PRO A 230 -1.53 0.80 23.61
CA PRO A 230 -0.09 0.58 23.68
C PRO A 230 0.60 1.12 22.41
N PRO A 231 1.90 1.47 22.47
CA PRO A 231 2.65 1.80 21.29
C PRO A 231 2.78 0.58 20.36
N ALA A 232 2.75 0.82 19.06
CA ALA A 232 2.90 -0.16 18.01
C ALA A 232 3.88 0.32 16.93
N HIS A 233 4.35 -0.61 16.11
CA HIS A 233 5.28 -0.32 15.02
C HIS A 233 5.09 -1.32 13.88
N ALA A 234 5.47 -0.91 12.68
CA ALA A 234 5.40 -1.71 11.47
C ALA A 234 6.63 -1.44 10.61
N HIS A 235 7.44 -2.47 10.38
CA HIS A 235 8.63 -2.39 9.52
C HIS A 235 8.26 -2.65 8.07
N PHE A 236 8.67 -1.78 7.15
CA PHE A 236 8.26 -1.91 5.75
C PHE A 236 8.77 -3.21 5.10
N ALA A 237 9.97 -3.67 5.47
CA ALA A 237 10.53 -4.92 4.99
C ALA A 237 9.75 -6.16 5.46
N ALA A 238 8.97 -6.06 6.55
CA ALA A 238 8.12 -7.12 7.04
C ALA A 238 6.77 -7.21 6.30
N ALA A 239 6.53 -6.34 5.30
CA ALA A 239 5.32 -6.32 4.50
C ALA A 239 4.03 -6.19 5.35
N PRO A 240 3.88 -5.10 6.11
CA PRO A 240 2.79 -4.99 7.08
C PRO A 240 1.43 -5.13 6.40
N THR A 241 0.54 -5.86 7.06
CA THR A 241 -0.85 -5.98 6.65
C THR A 241 -1.60 -4.70 6.99
N VAL A 242 -2.40 -4.20 6.04
CA VAL A 242 -3.15 -2.96 6.23
C VAL A 242 -4.59 -3.13 5.76
N ALA A 243 -5.51 -3.03 6.71
CA ALA A 243 -6.95 -3.03 6.47
C ALA A 243 -7.55 -1.68 6.90
N ARG A 244 -8.48 -1.15 6.10
CA ARG A 244 -9.26 0.03 6.46
C ARG A 244 -10.57 -0.42 7.09
N GLU A 245 -10.92 0.16 8.22
CA GLU A 245 -12.16 -0.08 8.95
C GLU A 245 -12.85 1.27 9.15
N LYS A 246 -13.87 1.57 8.33
CA LYS A 246 -14.52 2.88 8.26
C LYS A 246 -13.50 4.02 8.06
N ASP A 247 -13.17 4.75 9.12
CA ASP A 247 -12.31 5.92 9.08
C ASP A 247 -10.91 5.67 9.65
N TRP A 248 -10.61 4.48 10.18
CA TRP A 248 -9.31 4.14 10.74
C TRP A 248 -8.65 2.98 10.01
N LEU A 249 -7.41 2.67 10.39
CA LEU A 249 -6.65 1.54 9.87
C LEU A 249 -6.38 0.50 10.97
N LEU A 250 -6.29 -0.75 10.55
CA LEU A 250 -5.64 -1.83 11.28
C LEU A 250 -4.34 -2.15 10.55
N ILE A 251 -3.21 -1.87 11.20
CA ILE A 251 -1.87 -2.16 10.69
C ILE A 251 -1.30 -3.30 11.53
N ASP A 252 -1.12 -4.48 10.93
CA ASP A 252 -0.80 -5.74 11.64
C ASP A 252 -1.75 -6.00 12.82
N GLY A 253 -3.04 -5.74 12.60
CA GLY A 253 -4.10 -5.87 13.60
C GLY A 253 -4.12 -4.78 14.68
N HIS A 254 -3.16 -3.85 14.67
CA HIS A 254 -3.09 -2.76 15.64
C HIS A 254 -3.80 -1.52 15.12
N PHE A 255 -4.58 -0.88 15.99
CA PHE A 255 -5.34 0.33 15.66
C PHE A 255 -4.41 1.51 15.33
N PHE A 256 -4.65 2.14 14.19
CA PHE A 256 -4.03 3.40 13.77
C PHE A 256 -5.10 4.37 13.30
N ASN A 257 -5.01 5.63 13.74
CA ASN A 257 -5.89 6.68 13.24
C ASN A 257 -5.19 8.04 13.29
N ALA A 258 -5.25 8.77 12.18
CA ALA A 258 -4.96 10.20 12.11
C ALA A 258 -6.21 10.98 11.70
N ASN A 259 -6.32 11.32 10.43
CA ASN A 259 -7.54 11.83 9.82
C ASN A 259 -7.87 11.00 8.57
N PRO A 260 -9.11 11.06 8.04
CA PRO A 260 -9.53 10.20 6.92
C PRO A 260 -8.60 10.27 5.70
N THR A 261 -8.17 11.48 5.32
CA THR A 261 -7.25 11.71 4.19
C THR A 261 -5.89 11.08 4.43
N LEU A 262 -5.27 11.34 5.59
CA LEU A 262 -3.98 10.76 5.93
C LEU A 262 -4.04 9.23 6.07
N ASN A 263 -5.13 8.69 6.60
CA ASN A 263 -5.29 7.24 6.74
C ASN A 263 -5.30 6.57 5.36
N ILE A 264 -6.05 7.11 4.40
CA ILE A 264 -6.09 6.55 3.03
C ILE A 264 -4.75 6.69 2.33
N ARG A 265 -4.09 7.85 2.45
CA ARG A 265 -2.75 8.09 1.90
C ARG A 265 -1.70 7.16 2.52
N LEU A 266 -1.73 6.97 3.84
CA LEU A 266 -0.82 6.08 4.56
C LEU A 266 -1.06 4.62 4.17
N MET A 267 -2.32 4.18 4.07
CA MET A 267 -2.64 2.84 3.61
C MET A 267 -2.07 2.57 2.20
N LYS A 268 -2.27 3.51 1.28
CA LYS A 268 -1.75 3.41 -0.09
C LYS A 268 -0.22 3.37 -0.11
N LEU A 269 0.42 4.21 0.70
CA LEU A 269 1.87 4.24 0.88
C LEU A 269 2.40 2.90 1.42
N LEU A 270 1.84 2.38 2.52
CA LEU A 270 2.31 1.14 3.14
C LEU A 270 2.17 -0.04 2.19
N ARG A 271 1.05 -0.16 1.46
CA ARG A 271 0.89 -1.19 0.43
C ARG A 271 1.92 -1.04 -0.68
N LYS A 272 2.20 0.18 -1.13
CA LYS A 272 3.24 0.43 -2.12
C LYS A 272 4.63 0.01 -1.61
N LEU A 273 4.99 0.40 -0.40
CA LEU A 273 6.26 0.03 0.23
C LEU A 273 6.40 -1.49 0.41
N SER A 274 5.33 -2.19 0.81
CA SER A 274 5.31 -3.66 0.87
C SER A 274 5.62 -4.26 -0.50
N THR A 275 4.96 -3.83 -1.58
CA THR A 275 5.26 -4.37 -2.93
C THR A 275 6.71 -4.15 -3.35
N TRP A 276 7.30 -3.03 -2.96
CA TRP A 276 8.68 -2.68 -3.31
C TRP A 276 9.74 -3.43 -2.52
N LEU A 277 9.49 -3.68 -1.25
CA LEU A 277 10.49 -4.24 -0.34
C LEU A 277 10.34 -5.75 -0.17
N SER A 278 9.13 -6.31 -0.35
CA SER A 278 8.88 -7.76 -0.30
C SER A 278 9.37 -8.52 -1.54
N THR A 279 9.51 -7.85 -2.69
CA THR A 279 10.16 -8.41 -3.90
C THR A 279 11.69 -8.56 -3.73
N GLY A 280 12.18 -8.29 -2.51
CA GLY A 280 13.54 -8.37 -2.00
C GLY A 280 14.08 -9.75 -1.61
N ALA A 281 13.24 -10.76 -1.43
CA ALA A 281 13.62 -12.08 -0.91
C ALA A 281 13.60 -13.17 -1.99
#